data_AF-A0A954PXS2-F1
#
_entry.id   AF-A0A954PXS2-F1
#
_cell.length_a   1.000
_cell.length_b   1.000
_cell.length_c   1.000
_cell.angle_alpha   90.00
_cell.angle_beta   90.00
_cell.angle_gamma   90.00
#
_symmetry.space_group_name_H-M   'P 1'
#
loop_
_entity.id
_entity.type
_entity.pdbx_description
1 polymer ?
#
loop_
_entity_poly.entity_id
_entity_poly.type
_entity_poly.pdbx_seq_one_letter_code
_entity_poly.pdbx_strand_id
1 'polypeptide(L)'
;MSTTPSPVAVRRIQFIGRSIFVVGMLVAAAAWLWPTAQNTTSRHRQADASTDEQLVSLTHAQRDRQPNNPTDHATKPIEQITVGERVLARNPEVSDEERSGWVEPDWSDWLQVSLVMPKDDGSELKIELLRSEDWVRSQLEFIVDEKADAELHFAPRVAPTSEIAEQVLSVPLSPLRPIFRDVAMADLVIEEAGLELVGLAAEMDLPELAITGPAVVIDLQPAPPVTLGQGRVVTATFHHSSGDVIDLTIGDATSSETIGTTGNHPFWSEDRQEYVQAATLEIGEQVRTHAGDTKRVVDLLPRPGPQAVFNLEVHGEHV
;
A
#
# COMPACT_ATOMS: atom_id res chain seq x y z
N MET A 1 -6.68 29.33 0.40
CA MET A 1 -6.44 29.77 -0.99
C MET A 1 -6.37 28.51 -1.80
N SER A 2 -7.41 28.24 -2.60
CA SER A 2 -7.56 26.99 -3.34
C SER A 2 -6.52 26.93 -4.46
N THR A 3 -5.54 26.05 -4.32
CA THR A 3 -4.56 25.72 -5.35
C THR A 3 -5.14 24.64 -6.25
N THR A 4 -5.85 25.07 -7.29
CA THR A 4 -6.20 24.20 -8.40
C THR A 4 -4.90 23.72 -9.07
N PRO A 5 -4.71 22.41 -9.27
CA PRO A 5 -3.50 21.89 -9.90
C PRO A 5 -3.38 22.36 -11.35
N SER A 6 -2.15 22.61 -11.79
CA SER A 6 -1.90 23.15 -13.12
C SER A 6 -2.35 22.18 -14.24
N PRO A 7 -2.87 22.68 -15.38
CA PRO A 7 -3.43 21.88 -16.47
C PRO A 7 -2.43 20.93 -17.16
N VAL A 8 -1.13 21.07 -16.87
CA VAL A 8 -0.07 20.20 -17.39
C VAL A 8 0.07 18.92 -16.57
N ALA A 9 -0.20 18.97 -15.26
CA ALA A 9 -0.20 17.79 -14.38
C ALA A 9 -1.39 16.87 -14.72
N VAL A 10 -2.57 17.46 -14.95
CA VAL A 10 -3.80 16.77 -15.35
C VAL A 10 -3.62 16.01 -16.68
N ARG A 11 -2.95 16.60 -17.67
CA ARG A 11 -2.70 15.94 -18.97
C ARG A 11 -1.74 14.76 -18.93
N ARG A 12 -0.82 14.70 -17.97
CA ARG A 12 0.05 13.51 -17.78
C ARG A 12 -0.69 12.38 -17.07
N ILE A 13 -1.54 12.72 -16.11
CA ILE A 13 -2.45 11.78 -15.42
C ILE A 13 -3.41 11.11 -16.43
N GLN A 14 -3.92 11.88 -17.39
CA GLN A 14 -4.83 11.40 -18.45
C GLN A 14 -4.21 10.36 -19.43
N PHE A 15 -2.90 10.38 -19.67
CA PHE A 15 -2.27 9.48 -20.65
C PHE A 15 -1.87 8.12 -20.04
N ILE A 16 -1.50 8.10 -18.76
CA ILE A 16 -1.11 6.88 -18.04
C ILE A 16 -2.34 6.07 -17.61
N GLY A 17 -3.41 6.73 -17.16
CA GLY A 17 -4.67 6.07 -16.77
C GLY A 17 -5.37 5.35 -17.93
N ARG A 18 -5.40 5.96 -19.13
CA ARG A 18 -6.04 5.39 -20.33
C ARG A 18 -5.42 4.08 -20.82
N SER A 19 -4.13 3.87 -20.58
CA SER A 19 -3.41 2.70 -21.13
C SER A 19 -3.45 1.49 -20.18
N ILE A 20 -3.58 1.72 -18.88
CA ILE A 20 -3.54 0.65 -17.85
C ILE A 20 -4.94 0.08 -17.59
N PHE A 21 -5.98 0.93 -17.61
CA PHE A 21 -7.37 0.52 -17.31
C PHE A 21 -7.95 -0.46 -18.35
N VAL A 22 -7.70 -0.24 -19.65
CA VAL A 22 -8.20 -1.11 -20.73
C VAL A 22 -7.45 -2.43 -20.82
N VAL A 23 -6.15 -2.46 -20.50
CA VAL A 23 -5.34 -3.68 -20.55
C VAL A 23 -5.61 -4.58 -19.33
N GLY A 24 -5.85 -4.00 -18.15
CA GLY A 24 -6.22 -4.74 -16.93
C GLY A 24 -7.53 -5.54 -17.08
N MET A 25 -8.56 -4.93 -17.68
CA MET A 25 -9.84 -5.61 -17.96
C MET A 25 -9.70 -6.79 -18.93
N LEU A 26 -8.81 -6.68 -19.93
CA LEU A 26 -8.65 -7.72 -20.97
C LEU A 26 -7.74 -8.88 -20.54
N VAL A 27 -6.72 -8.64 -19.71
CA VAL A 27 -5.83 -9.72 -19.22
C VAL A 27 -6.55 -10.61 -18.20
N ALA A 28 -7.45 -10.05 -17.39
CA ALA A 28 -8.30 -10.83 -16.48
C ALA A 28 -9.24 -11.80 -17.23
N ALA A 29 -9.69 -11.45 -18.43
CA ALA A 29 -10.53 -12.31 -19.27
C ALA A 29 -9.74 -13.43 -20.00
N ALA A 30 -8.45 -13.23 -20.29
CA ALA A 30 -7.65 -14.17 -21.07
C ALA A 30 -6.94 -15.25 -20.23
N ALA A 31 -6.67 -15.00 -18.94
CA ALA A 31 -5.94 -15.93 -18.08
C ALA A 31 -6.71 -17.20 -17.69
N TRP A 32 -8.02 -17.28 -17.98
CA TRP A 32 -8.87 -18.44 -17.64
C TRP A 32 -9.15 -19.41 -18.80
N LEU A 33 -8.64 -19.12 -20.01
CA LEU A 33 -8.87 -19.95 -21.20
C LEU A 33 -7.75 -20.94 -21.53
N TRP A 34 -6.68 -21.03 -20.72
CA TRP A 34 -5.61 -22.01 -20.95
C TRP A 34 -5.65 -23.17 -19.95
N PRO A 35 -5.92 -24.42 -20.39
CA PRO A 35 -5.85 -25.57 -19.52
C PRO A 35 -4.41 -25.89 -19.13
N THR A 36 -4.21 -26.15 -17.84
CA THR A 36 -2.97 -26.63 -17.24
C THR A 36 -2.60 -28.01 -17.79
N ALA A 37 -1.49 -28.11 -18.53
CA ALA A 37 -0.88 -29.38 -18.89
C ALA A 37 0.20 -29.76 -17.87
N GLN A 38 0.00 -30.92 -17.25
CA GLN A 38 0.83 -31.49 -16.20
C GLN A 38 2.18 -32.04 -16.72
N ASN A 39 3.20 -31.89 -15.87
CA ASN A 39 4.44 -32.68 -15.69
C ASN A 39 4.98 -33.55 -16.84
N THR A 40 6.24 -33.31 -17.18
CA THR A 40 7.17 -34.39 -17.57
C THR A 40 8.57 -34.15 -17.00
N THR A 41 9.03 -35.13 -16.24
CA THR A 41 10.36 -35.31 -15.66
C THR A 41 11.42 -35.47 -16.76
N SER A 42 12.63 -34.91 -16.59
CA SER A 42 13.93 -35.58 -16.89
C SER A 42 15.18 -34.69 -16.73
N ARG A 43 16.05 -35.11 -15.80
CA ARG A 43 17.52 -35.25 -15.88
C ARG A 43 18.45 -34.02 -16.08
N HIS A 44 19.24 -33.80 -15.03
CA HIS A 44 20.72 -33.68 -14.99
C HIS A 44 21.48 -33.41 -16.31
N ARG A 45 22.21 -32.28 -16.34
CA ARG A 45 23.62 -32.27 -16.76
C ARG A 45 24.38 -31.08 -16.15
N GLN A 46 25.60 -31.39 -15.70
CA GLN A 46 26.58 -30.57 -15.01
C GLN A 46 27.74 -30.27 -15.97
N ALA A 47 28.29 -29.04 -15.95
CA ALA A 47 29.66 -28.60 -16.27
C ALA A 47 29.62 -27.05 -16.41
N ASP A 48 30.22 -26.22 -15.54
CA ASP A 48 31.62 -25.96 -15.13
C ASP A 48 32.31 -24.79 -15.89
N ALA A 49 33.03 -23.97 -15.11
CA ALA A 49 34.03 -22.91 -15.40
C ALA A 49 33.50 -21.50 -15.76
N SER A 50 33.51 -20.53 -14.81
CA SER A 50 34.60 -19.58 -14.43
C SER A 50 34.87 -18.51 -15.51
N THR A 51 34.82 -17.20 -15.25
CA THR A 51 35.76 -16.44 -14.39
C THR A 51 35.20 -15.07 -13.98
N ASP A 52 35.44 -14.72 -12.71
CA ASP A 52 35.55 -13.44 -11.98
C ASP A 52 35.18 -12.11 -12.66
N GLU A 53 34.31 -11.35 -11.98
CA GLU A 53 34.67 -10.04 -11.40
C GLU A 53 33.73 -9.73 -10.20
N GLN A 54 34.34 -9.64 -9.01
CA GLN A 54 33.72 -9.59 -7.69
C GLN A 54 34.18 -8.33 -6.95
N LEU A 55 33.25 -7.48 -6.49
CA LEU A 55 33.43 -6.45 -5.45
C LEU A 55 32.01 -6.03 -4.99
N VAL A 56 31.56 -6.00 -3.73
CA VAL A 56 31.95 -6.58 -2.42
C VAL A 56 30.62 -6.65 -1.65
N SER A 57 30.21 -7.84 -1.19
CA SER A 57 29.03 -8.05 -0.35
C SER A 57 29.50 -8.37 1.06
N LEU A 58 29.18 -7.51 2.03
CA LEU A 58 29.59 -7.70 3.42
C LEU A 58 28.57 -8.57 4.18
N THR A 59 28.97 -9.83 4.38
CA THR A 59 28.72 -10.68 5.57
C THR A 59 27.28 -10.75 6.10
N HIS A 60 26.47 -11.62 5.51
CA HIS A 60 25.51 -12.42 6.28
C HIS A 60 26.20 -13.71 6.71
N ALA A 61 26.45 -13.86 8.00
CA ALA A 61 26.91 -15.12 8.57
C ALA A 61 25.83 -16.19 8.33
N GLN A 62 26.12 -17.13 7.42
CA GLN A 62 25.42 -18.41 7.34
C GLN A 62 25.49 -19.10 8.70
N ARG A 63 24.39 -19.07 9.46
CA ARG A 63 24.13 -20.08 10.48
C ARG A 63 23.45 -21.26 9.78
N ASP A 64 24.02 -22.44 9.98
CA ASP A 64 23.47 -23.71 9.56
C ASP A 64 21.98 -23.82 9.91
N ARG A 65 21.16 -24.09 8.90
CA ARG A 65 19.71 -24.31 9.05
C ARG A 65 19.46 -25.61 9.81
N GLN A 66 19.05 -25.47 11.06
CA GLN A 66 18.37 -26.50 11.83
C GLN A 66 16.86 -26.23 11.77
N PRO A 67 16.00 -27.22 11.50
CA PRO A 67 14.59 -26.94 11.26
C PRO A 67 13.83 -26.68 12.58
N ASN A 68 13.04 -25.61 12.55
CA ASN A 68 11.90 -25.27 13.42
C ASN A 68 12.16 -24.89 14.89
N ASN A 69 12.10 -23.58 15.16
CA ASN A 69 11.60 -23.03 16.41
C ASN A 69 10.42 -22.09 16.08
N PRO A 70 9.23 -22.19 16.71
CA PRO A 70 8.01 -21.45 16.35
C PRO A 70 8.04 -19.94 16.71
N THR A 71 9.21 -19.39 17.00
CA THR A 71 9.44 -17.99 17.40
C THR A 71 10.49 -17.30 16.53
N ASP A 72 10.90 -17.89 15.41
CA ASP A 72 11.87 -17.29 14.50
C ASP A 72 11.13 -16.39 13.52
N HIS A 73 11.05 -15.10 13.85
CA HIS A 73 10.46 -14.10 12.97
C HIS A 73 11.45 -13.75 11.87
N ALA A 74 11.01 -13.89 10.61
CA ALA A 74 11.80 -13.43 9.48
C ALA A 74 11.71 -11.90 9.37
N THR A 75 12.86 -11.24 9.20
CA THR A 75 12.91 -9.82 8.86
C THR A 75 12.88 -9.65 7.33
N LYS A 76 12.11 -8.67 6.86
CA LYS A 76 12.01 -8.30 5.44
C LYS A 76 12.24 -6.79 5.32
N PRO A 77 12.90 -6.29 4.25
CA PRO A 77 12.95 -4.86 3.97
C PRO A 77 11.54 -4.27 3.88
N ILE A 78 11.33 -3.10 4.49
CA ILE A 78 10.02 -2.45 4.56
C ILE A 78 9.43 -2.17 3.16
N GLU A 79 10.29 -1.85 2.19
CA GLU A 79 9.90 -1.61 0.78
C GLU A 79 9.27 -2.83 0.09
N GLN A 80 9.42 -4.02 0.66
CA GLN A 80 8.86 -5.25 0.12
C GLN A 80 7.58 -5.67 0.85
N ILE A 81 7.19 -5.01 1.93
CA ILE A 81 5.97 -5.34 2.69
C ILE A 81 4.76 -4.84 1.90
N THR A 82 3.74 -5.68 1.78
CA THR A 82 2.50 -5.37 1.07
C THR A 82 1.30 -5.41 2.01
N VAL A 83 0.21 -4.76 1.62
CA VAL A 83 -1.06 -4.90 2.35
C VAL A 83 -1.50 -6.36 2.44
N GLY A 84 -2.13 -6.73 3.55
CA GLY A 84 -2.53 -8.10 3.86
C GLY A 84 -1.42 -8.98 4.46
N GLU A 85 -0.14 -8.59 4.38
CA GLU A 85 0.91 -9.23 5.17
C GLU A 85 0.75 -8.92 6.66
N ARG A 86 1.32 -9.76 7.53
CA ARG A 86 1.33 -9.54 8.97
C ARG A 86 2.69 -9.06 9.45
N VAL A 87 2.68 -8.04 10.30
CA VAL A 87 3.87 -7.50 10.94
C VAL A 87 3.72 -7.50 12.45
N LEU A 88 4.85 -7.54 13.14
CA LEU A 88 4.89 -7.34 14.58
C LEU A 88 4.71 -5.85 14.86
N ALA A 89 3.60 -5.48 15.49
CA ALA A 89 3.31 -4.12 15.92
C ALA A 89 2.75 -4.17 17.34
N ARG A 90 3.15 -3.20 18.14
CA ARG A 90 2.65 -3.06 19.51
C ARG A 90 2.65 -1.59 19.92
N ASN A 91 1.46 -1.02 19.99
CA ASN A 91 1.25 0.31 20.51
C ASN A 91 1.18 0.27 22.06
N PRO A 92 2.08 0.99 22.76
CA PRO A 92 2.07 1.12 24.22
C PRO A 92 0.81 1.74 24.81
N GLU A 93 0.11 2.57 24.04
CA GLU A 93 -1.09 3.29 24.50
C GLU A 93 -2.34 2.40 24.46
N VAL A 94 -2.30 1.32 23.67
CA VAL A 94 -3.39 0.35 23.60
C VAL A 94 -3.20 -0.73 24.66
N SER A 95 -4.13 -0.79 25.62
CA SER A 95 -4.18 -1.83 26.66
C SER A 95 -4.39 -3.24 26.10
N ASP A 96 -3.94 -4.27 26.84
CA ASP A 96 -4.15 -5.66 26.41
C ASP A 96 -5.65 -6.03 26.43
N GLU A 97 -6.44 -5.43 27.33
CA GLU A 97 -7.89 -5.58 27.36
C GLU A 97 -8.55 -5.04 26.09
N GLU A 98 -8.22 -3.82 25.67
CA GLU A 98 -8.72 -3.22 24.43
C GLU A 98 -8.32 -4.05 23.22
N ARG A 99 -7.04 -4.44 23.17
CA ARG A 99 -6.47 -5.29 22.12
C ARG A 99 -7.16 -6.66 22.01
N SER A 100 -7.60 -7.23 23.14
CA SER A 100 -8.31 -8.51 23.19
C SER A 100 -9.75 -8.42 22.67
N GLY A 101 -10.33 -7.21 22.67
CA GLY A 101 -11.66 -6.94 22.13
C GLY A 101 -11.70 -6.76 20.61
N TRP A 102 -10.55 -6.57 19.96
CA TRP A 102 -10.50 -6.38 18.52
C TRP A 102 -10.80 -7.68 17.76
N VAL A 103 -11.81 -7.59 16.91
CA VAL A 103 -12.18 -8.65 15.98
C VAL A 103 -11.69 -8.23 14.61
N GLU A 104 -10.82 -9.04 14.01
CA GLU A 104 -10.43 -8.81 12.63
C GLU A 104 -11.67 -8.93 11.73
N PRO A 105 -11.84 -8.02 10.76
CA PRO A 105 -12.93 -8.11 9.80
C PRO A 105 -12.75 -9.34 8.89
N ASP A 106 -13.80 -9.72 8.17
CA ASP A 106 -13.63 -10.63 7.04
C ASP A 106 -12.87 -9.90 5.93
N TRP A 107 -11.57 -10.17 5.85
CA TRP A 107 -10.68 -9.57 4.86
C TRP A 107 -11.11 -9.86 3.42
N SER A 108 -11.92 -10.91 3.16
CA SER A 108 -12.40 -11.22 1.81
C SER A 108 -13.45 -10.22 1.28
N ASP A 109 -14.10 -9.48 2.19
CA ASP A 109 -15.04 -8.41 1.85
C ASP A 109 -14.32 -7.08 1.57
N TRP A 110 -13.02 -6.99 1.85
CA TRP A 110 -12.23 -5.78 1.66
C TRP A 110 -11.70 -5.68 0.22
N LEU A 111 -11.22 -4.49 -0.11
CA LEU A 111 -10.64 -4.14 -1.39
C LEU A 111 -9.23 -3.62 -1.18
N GLN A 112 -8.33 -4.01 -2.09
CA GLN A 112 -7.06 -3.34 -2.26
C GLN A 112 -7.26 -2.17 -3.23
N VAL A 113 -6.92 -0.96 -2.79
CA VAL A 113 -7.01 0.26 -3.58
C VAL A 113 -5.62 0.85 -3.72
N SER A 114 -5.16 0.99 -4.96
CA SER A 114 -3.88 1.61 -5.28
C SER A 114 -4.11 3.06 -5.69
N LEU A 115 -3.47 3.99 -5.01
CA LEU A 115 -3.60 5.43 -5.25
C LEU A 115 -2.25 6.10 -5.47
N VAL A 116 -2.28 7.17 -6.26
CA VAL A 116 -1.14 8.07 -6.47
C VAL A 116 -1.58 9.49 -6.17
N MET A 117 -0.85 10.15 -5.26
CA MET A 117 -1.00 11.57 -4.98
C MET A 117 0.23 12.33 -5.52
N PRO A 118 0.08 13.14 -6.58
CA PRO A 118 1.15 14.00 -7.04
C PRO A 118 1.38 15.14 -6.04
N LYS A 119 2.65 15.47 -5.78
CA LYS A 119 3.04 16.62 -4.95
C LYS A 119 3.49 17.79 -5.82
N ASP A 120 3.49 18.99 -5.23
CA ASP A 120 3.88 20.23 -5.92
C ASP A 120 5.34 20.23 -6.41
N ASP A 121 6.22 19.47 -5.76
CA ASP A 121 7.64 19.32 -6.13
C ASP A 121 7.86 18.37 -7.33
N GLY A 122 6.77 17.79 -7.87
CA GLY A 122 6.80 16.81 -8.95
C GLY A 122 7.13 15.38 -8.51
N SER A 123 7.35 15.14 -7.22
CA SER A 123 7.37 13.79 -6.65
C SER A 123 5.95 13.26 -6.46
N GLU A 124 5.84 11.97 -6.22
CA GLU A 124 4.57 11.28 -6.03
C GLU A 124 4.59 10.54 -4.69
N LEU A 125 3.44 10.53 -4.02
CA LEU A 125 3.14 9.62 -2.93
C LEU A 125 2.34 8.45 -3.49
N LYS A 126 2.89 7.24 -3.39
CA LYS A 126 2.20 5.99 -3.71
C LYS A 126 1.58 5.43 -2.46
N ILE A 127 0.32 5.04 -2.55
CA ILE A 127 -0.49 4.56 -1.44
C ILE A 127 -1.14 3.25 -1.86
N GLU A 128 -0.94 2.20 -1.09
CA GLU A 128 -1.75 0.98 -1.20
C GLU A 128 -2.61 0.89 0.06
N LEU A 129 -3.92 0.81 -0.10
CA LEU A 129 -4.87 0.68 1.00
C LEU A 129 -5.59 -0.66 0.94
N LEU A 130 -5.81 -1.26 2.10
CA LEU A 130 -6.77 -2.32 2.32
C LEU A 130 -7.91 -1.71 3.13
N ARG A 131 -9.10 -1.58 2.52
CA ARG A 131 -10.29 -0.95 3.12
C ARG A 131 -11.56 -1.72 2.81
N SER A 132 -12.58 -1.57 3.65
CA SER A 132 -13.89 -2.16 3.39
C SER A 132 -14.53 -1.55 2.14
N GLU A 133 -15.37 -2.33 1.46
CA GLU A 133 -16.08 -1.85 0.27
C GLU A 133 -16.92 -0.59 0.56
N ASP A 134 -17.57 -0.53 1.72
CA ASP A 134 -18.36 0.64 2.12
C ASP A 134 -17.51 1.89 2.30
N TRP A 135 -16.32 1.76 2.90
CA TRP A 135 -15.40 2.88 3.01
C TRP A 135 -14.99 3.37 1.63
N VAL A 136 -14.59 2.48 0.73
CA VAL A 136 -14.16 2.84 -0.63
C VAL A 136 -15.27 3.58 -1.37
N ARG A 137 -16.50 3.05 -1.33
CA ARG A 137 -17.67 3.69 -1.96
C ARG A 137 -17.96 5.08 -1.39
N SER A 138 -17.71 5.30 -0.09
CA SER A 138 -17.92 6.60 0.56
C SER A 138 -16.88 7.66 0.22
N GLN A 139 -15.67 7.23 -0.17
CA GLN A 139 -14.54 8.13 -0.46
C GLN A 139 -14.36 8.41 -1.94
N LEU A 140 -14.96 7.61 -2.81
CA LEU A 140 -14.74 7.71 -4.25
C LEU A 140 -15.42 8.94 -4.86
N GLU A 141 -14.60 9.68 -5.62
CA GLU A 141 -15.01 10.79 -6.45
C GLU A 141 -14.72 10.46 -7.92
N PHE A 142 -15.58 10.96 -8.81
CA PHE A 142 -15.46 10.74 -10.26
C PHE A 142 -14.82 11.96 -10.92
N ILE A 143 -13.69 11.73 -11.60
CA ILE A 143 -13.03 12.75 -12.41
C ILE A 143 -13.62 12.69 -13.82
N VAL A 144 -14.22 13.79 -14.27
CA VAL A 144 -14.88 13.90 -15.57
C VAL A 144 -14.25 14.98 -16.44
N ASP A 145 -14.30 14.82 -17.76
CA ASP A 145 -13.88 15.82 -18.73
C ASP A 145 -14.97 16.02 -19.80
N GLU A 146 -14.92 17.13 -20.53
CA GLU A 146 -15.82 17.34 -21.67
C GLU A 146 -15.50 16.31 -22.76
N LYS A 147 -16.53 15.64 -23.25
CA LYS A 147 -16.37 14.67 -24.35
C LYS A 147 -15.95 15.45 -25.60
N ALA A 148 -14.70 15.30 -26.03
CA ALA A 148 -14.24 15.88 -27.30
C ALA A 148 -15.12 15.37 -28.43
N ASP A 149 -15.57 16.24 -29.34
CA ASP A 149 -16.45 15.94 -30.47
C ASP A 149 -15.95 14.74 -31.29
N ALA A 150 -16.35 13.53 -30.88
CA ALA A 150 -16.24 12.34 -31.68
C ALA A 150 -17.53 12.27 -32.51
N GLU A 151 -17.46 12.67 -33.78
CA GLU A 151 -18.48 12.27 -34.76
C GLU A 151 -18.53 10.73 -34.80
N LEU A 152 -19.44 10.14 -34.04
CA LEU A 152 -19.72 8.72 -34.03
C LEU A 152 -21.15 8.49 -34.53
N HIS A 153 -21.24 7.98 -35.74
CA HIS A 153 -22.47 7.39 -36.27
C HIS A 153 -22.87 6.18 -35.41
N PHE A 154 -23.97 6.30 -34.67
CA PHE A 154 -24.62 5.16 -34.03
C PHE A 154 -25.69 4.57 -34.96
N ALA A 155 -25.50 3.31 -35.37
CA ALA A 155 -26.61 2.47 -35.81
C ALA A 155 -27.21 1.80 -34.57
N PRO A 156 -28.54 1.85 -34.36
CA PRO A 156 -29.15 1.27 -33.16
C PRO A 156 -29.03 -0.26 -33.21
N ARG A 157 -28.39 -0.83 -32.20
CA ARG A 157 -28.54 -2.26 -31.86
C ARG A 157 -29.47 -2.35 -30.66
N VAL A 158 -30.57 -3.08 -30.85
CA VAL A 158 -31.50 -3.43 -29.77
C VAL A 158 -30.79 -4.37 -28.81
N ALA A 159 -30.63 -3.96 -27.55
CA ALA A 159 -30.17 -4.85 -26.48
C ALA A 159 -31.27 -5.89 -26.16
N PRO A 160 -30.94 -7.19 -26.00
CA PRO A 160 -31.90 -8.12 -25.44
C PRO A 160 -32.14 -7.77 -23.97
N THR A 161 -33.41 -7.73 -23.58
CA THR A 161 -33.83 -7.67 -22.18
C THR A 161 -33.44 -8.98 -21.49
N SER A 162 -32.53 -8.91 -20.53
CA SER A 162 -32.33 -10.00 -19.57
C SER A 162 -32.96 -9.61 -18.23
N GLU A 163 -34.06 -10.26 -17.87
CA GLU A 163 -34.45 -10.40 -16.47
C GLU A 163 -33.39 -11.28 -15.79
N ILE A 164 -32.53 -10.68 -14.96
CA ILE A 164 -31.70 -11.44 -14.02
C ILE A 164 -32.15 -11.05 -12.62
N ALA A 165 -32.74 -12.05 -11.96
CA ALA A 165 -33.28 -12.00 -10.63
C ALA A 165 -32.21 -11.65 -9.57
N GLU A 166 -32.65 -10.88 -8.58
CA GLU A 166 -31.95 -10.66 -7.31
C GLU A 166 -31.61 -12.00 -6.64
N GLN A 167 -30.35 -12.42 -6.74
CA GLN A 167 -29.76 -13.36 -5.79
C GLN A 167 -28.40 -12.82 -5.36
N VAL A 168 -28.35 -12.39 -4.11
CA VAL A 168 -27.18 -11.91 -3.40
C VAL A 168 -26.24 -13.10 -3.18
N LEU A 169 -25.21 -13.20 -4.01
CA LEU A 169 -24.05 -14.05 -3.76
C LEU A 169 -22.83 -13.13 -3.70
N SER A 170 -22.30 -12.93 -2.49
CA SER A 170 -21.02 -12.27 -2.25
C SER A 170 -19.91 -13.15 -2.81
N VAL A 171 -19.56 -12.88 -4.06
CA VAL A 171 -18.39 -13.46 -4.71
C VAL A 171 -17.37 -12.33 -4.90
N PRO A 172 -16.12 -12.50 -4.46
CA PRO A 172 -15.11 -11.43 -4.39
C PRO A 172 -14.73 -10.80 -5.74
N LEU A 173 -15.18 -11.37 -6.87
CA LEU A 173 -15.00 -10.87 -8.24
C LEU A 173 -16.30 -10.88 -9.05
N SER A 174 -17.45 -10.78 -8.38
CA SER A 174 -18.70 -10.58 -9.13
C SER A 174 -18.68 -9.19 -9.78
N PRO A 175 -18.97 -9.05 -11.10
CA PRO A 175 -19.34 -7.76 -11.67
C PRO A 175 -20.57 -7.13 -10.98
N LEU A 176 -21.21 -7.88 -10.06
CA LEU A 176 -22.30 -7.43 -9.19
C LEU A 176 -21.83 -6.92 -7.82
N ARG A 177 -20.52 -6.84 -7.50
CA ARG A 177 -20.11 -6.13 -6.28
C ARG A 177 -20.61 -4.68 -6.39
N PRO A 178 -21.24 -4.12 -5.34
CA PRO A 178 -21.78 -2.77 -5.34
C PRO A 178 -20.83 -1.74 -5.95
N ILE A 179 -19.53 -1.82 -5.64
CA ILE A 179 -18.56 -0.84 -6.14
C ILE A 179 -18.44 -0.81 -7.66
N PHE A 180 -18.30 -1.96 -8.32
CA PHE A 180 -18.15 -2.02 -9.78
C PHE A 180 -19.45 -1.63 -10.48
N ARG A 181 -20.60 -1.95 -9.87
CA ARG A 181 -21.90 -1.48 -10.34
C ARG A 181 -21.99 0.04 -10.27
N ASP A 182 -21.60 0.63 -9.14
CA ASP A 182 -21.69 2.08 -8.94
C ASP A 182 -20.80 2.83 -9.95
N VAL A 183 -19.58 2.34 -10.19
CA VAL A 183 -18.68 2.90 -11.23
C VAL A 183 -19.29 2.76 -12.62
N ALA A 184 -19.83 1.59 -12.98
CA ALA A 184 -20.44 1.38 -14.29
C ALA A 184 -21.71 2.24 -14.49
N MET A 185 -22.53 2.40 -13.45
CA MET A 185 -23.71 3.25 -13.50
C MET A 185 -23.34 4.73 -13.57
N ALA A 186 -22.30 5.16 -12.84
CA ALA A 186 -21.79 6.52 -12.91
C ALA A 186 -21.27 6.84 -14.32
N ASP A 187 -20.50 5.94 -14.93
CA ASP A 187 -20.00 6.08 -16.31
C ASP A 187 -21.15 6.32 -17.29
N LEU A 188 -22.22 5.52 -17.23
CA LEU A 188 -23.41 5.70 -18.08
C LEU A 188 -24.07 7.07 -17.89
N VAL A 189 -24.24 7.52 -16.65
CA VAL A 189 -24.87 8.83 -16.35
C VAL A 189 -23.97 9.98 -16.80
N ILE A 190 -22.66 9.85 -16.63
CA ILE A 190 -21.65 10.83 -17.08
C ILE A 190 -21.67 10.94 -18.61
N GLU A 191 -21.74 9.80 -19.31
CA GLU A 191 -21.85 9.78 -20.77
C GLU A 191 -23.15 10.43 -21.27
N GLU A 192 -24.29 10.18 -20.60
CA GLU A 192 -25.58 10.80 -20.94
C GLU A 192 -25.53 12.34 -20.77
N ALA A 193 -24.74 12.83 -19.83
CA ALA A 193 -24.48 14.26 -19.63
C ALA A 193 -23.52 14.88 -20.66
N GLY A 194 -23.00 14.10 -21.62
CA GLY A 194 -22.03 14.57 -22.62
C GLY A 194 -20.60 14.71 -22.09
N LEU A 195 -20.30 14.06 -20.97
CA LEU A 195 -18.97 14.04 -20.35
C LEU A 195 -18.32 12.68 -20.57
N GLU A 196 -17.01 12.59 -20.32
CA GLU A 196 -16.25 11.34 -20.28
C GLU A 196 -15.71 11.13 -18.87
N LEU A 197 -15.89 9.93 -18.29
CA LEU A 197 -15.23 9.54 -17.05
C LEU A 197 -13.74 9.30 -17.35
N VAL A 198 -12.88 10.18 -16.83
CA VAL A 198 -11.43 10.12 -17.09
C VAL A 198 -10.64 9.47 -15.96
N GLY A 199 -11.22 9.31 -14.78
CA GLY A 199 -10.59 8.64 -13.66
C GLY A 199 -11.41 8.68 -12.37
N LEU A 200 -10.84 8.09 -11.33
CA LEU A 200 -11.39 8.06 -9.98
C LEU A 200 -10.41 8.75 -9.02
N ALA A 201 -10.92 9.40 -8.00
CA ALA A 201 -10.14 10.00 -6.93
C ALA A 201 -10.71 9.61 -5.57
N ALA A 202 -9.90 9.75 -4.52
CA ALA A 202 -10.35 9.70 -3.14
C ALA A 202 -9.64 10.79 -2.34
N GLU A 203 -10.38 11.49 -1.48
CA GLU A 203 -9.80 12.47 -0.55
C GLU A 203 -9.07 11.74 0.57
N MET A 204 -7.76 12.00 0.68
CA MET A 204 -6.91 11.39 1.69
C MET A 204 -6.60 12.39 2.79
N ASP A 205 -6.74 11.97 4.03
CA ASP A 205 -6.23 12.68 5.20
C ASP A 205 -5.22 11.79 5.92
N LEU A 206 -3.93 12.08 5.71
CA LEU A 206 -2.80 11.32 6.21
C LEU A 206 -1.98 12.21 7.16
N PRO A 207 -2.48 12.46 8.38
CA PRO A 207 -1.84 13.38 9.33
C PRO A 207 -0.42 12.93 9.71
N GLU A 208 -0.15 11.61 9.77
CA GLU A 208 1.19 11.06 10.04
C GLU A 208 2.24 11.50 9.00
N LEU A 209 1.80 11.69 7.75
CA LEU A 209 2.67 12.14 6.67
C LEU A 209 2.58 13.65 6.46
N ALA A 210 1.75 14.36 7.24
CA ALA A 210 1.36 15.76 7.04
C ALA A 210 0.85 16.01 5.61
N ILE A 211 0.07 15.08 5.06
CA ILE A 211 -0.45 15.11 3.69
C ILE A 211 -1.97 15.00 3.73
N THR A 212 -2.64 15.99 3.14
CA THR A 212 -4.10 15.98 2.93
C THR A 212 -4.39 16.42 1.50
N GLY A 213 -5.30 15.72 0.83
CA GLY A 213 -5.81 16.09 -0.49
C GLY A 213 -6.22 14.91 -1.37
N PRO A 214 -6.62 15.18 -2.62
CA PRO A 214 -7.12 14.16 -3.52
C PRO A 214 -5.98 13.28 -4.04
N ALA A 215 -6.15 11.97 -3.91
CA ALA A 215 -5.31 10.97 -4.53
C ALA A 215 -6.06 10.30 -5.69
N VAL A 216 -5.38 10.11 -6.82
CA VAL A 216 -5.95 9.44 -7.99
C VAL A 216 -5.93 7.95 -7.75
N VAL A 217 -7.07 7.28 -7.90
CA VAL A 217 -7.17 5.82 -7.86
C VAL A 217 -6.68 5.27 -9.19
N ILE A 218 -5.64 4.45 -9.15
CA ILE A 218 -5.01 3.85 -10.34
C ILE A 218 -5.34 2.37 -10.50
N ASP A 219 -5.71 1.68 -9.42
CA ASP A 219 -6.14 0.29 -9.45
C ASP A 219 -7.10 -0.03 -8.29
N LEU A 220 -8.00 -0.98 -8.53
CA LEU A 220 -8.95 -1.48 -7.54
C LEU A 220 -9.09 -2.99 -7.72
N GLN A 221 -8.62 -3.74 -6.71
CA GLN A 221 -8.53 -5.20 -6.73
C GLN A 221 -9.25 -5.80 -5.51
N PRO A 222 -9.65 -7.08 -5.56
CA PRO A 222 -10.00 -7.81 -4.34
C PRO A 222 -8.87 -7.75 -3.32
N ALA A 223 -9.22 -7.80 -2.04
CA ALA A 223 -8.21 -7.96 -0.99
C ALA A 223 -7.29 -9.16 -1.28
N PRO A 224 -5.96 -9.02 -1.10
CA PRO A 224 -5.06 -10.16 -1.17
C PRO A 224 -5.37 -11.16 -0.05
N PRO A 225 -5.06 -12.46 -0.23
CA PRO A 225 -5.28 -13.46 0.81
C PRO A 225 -4.51 -13.12 2.10
N VAL A 226 -5.24 -12.87 3.19
CA VAL A 226 -4.66 -12.63 4.51
C VAL A 226 -4.48 -13.96 5.23
N THR A 227 -3.23 -14.36 5.43
CA THR A 227 -2.91 -15.62 6.13
C THR A 227 -3.08 -15.43 7.64
N LEU A 228 -3.71 -16.39 8.31
CA LEU A 228 -3.79 -16.42 9.77
C LEU A 228 -2.39 -16.61 10.37
N GLY A 229 -2.05 -15.82 11.39
CA GLY A 229 -0.73 -15.89 12.01
C GLY A 229 -0.55 -14.87 13.13
N GLN A 230 0.65 -14.85 13.70
CA GLN A 230 1.04 -13.85 14.69
C GLN A 230 1.18 -12.46 14.05
N GLY A 231 1.15 -11.42 14.89
CA GLY A 231 1.21 -10.03 14.43
C GLY A 231 -0.12 -9.53 13.90
N ARG A 232 -0.09 -8.32 13.33
CA ARG A 232 -1.24 -7.56 12.89
C ARG A 232 -1.15 -7.30 11.39
N VAL A 233 -2.31 -7.22 10.76
CA VAL A 233 -2.43 -7.08 9.30
C VAL A 233 -2.04 -5.66 8.89
N VAL A 234 -1.18 -5.55 7.88
CA VAL A 234 -0.86 -4.28 7.23
C VAL A 234 -2.06 -3.85 6.39
N THR A 235 -2.65 -2.71 6.75
CA THR A 235 -3.84 -2.14 6.10
C THR A 235 -3.54 -0.98 5.18
N ALA A 236 -2.34 -0.39 5.27
CA ALA A 236 -1.85 0.55 4.27
C ALA A 236 -0.34 0.47 4.12
N THR A 237 0.16 0.84 2.95
CA THR A 237 1.58 1.13 2.72
C THR A 237 1.71 2.48 2.03
N PHE A 238 2.75 3.21 2.39
CA PHE A 238 3.05 4.53 1.85
C PHE A 238 4.48 4.55 1.35
N HIS A 239 4.70 5.13 0.17
CA HIS A 239 6.03 5.30 -0.40
C HIS A 239 6.13 6.67 -1.06
N HIS A 240 7.10 7.47 -0.61
CA HIS A 240 7.43 8.74 -1.24
C HIS A 240 8.91 9.08 -1.05
N SER A 241 9.36 10.17 -1.68
CA SER A 241 10.65 10.77 -1.40
C SER A 241 10.52 11.82 -0.29
N SER A 242 11.47 11.83 0.65
CA SER A 242 11.61 12.87 1.68
C SER A 242 13.02 13.45 1.69
N GLY A 243 13.14 14.78 1.79
CA GLY A 243 14.40 15.47 2.02
C GLY A 243 14.74 15.67 3.50
N ASP A 244 13.79 15.38 4.40
CA ASP A 244 13.98 15.46 5.84
C ASP A 244 14.08 14.04 6.40
N VAL A 245 15.29 13.48 6.30
CA VAL A 245 15.62 12.15 6.83
C VAL A 245 16.82 12.27 7.75
N ILE A 246 16.76 11.60 8.88
CA ILE A 246 17.81 11.51 9.88
C ILE A 246 18.23 10.05 10.07
N ASP A 247 19.49 9.87 10.39
CA ASP A 247 20.06 8.64 10.93
C ASP A 247 19.94 8.69 12.45
N LEU A 248 18.95 7.98 12.99
CA LEU A 248 18.74 7.81 14.42
C LEU A 248 19.47 6.56 14.88
N THR A 249 20.54 6.72 15.65
CA THR A 249 21.25 5.59 16.25
C THR A 249 20.72 5.33 17.65
N ILE A 250 20.24 4.11 17.88
CA ILE A 250 19.81 3.62 19.20
C ILE A 250 20.72 2.49 19.65
N GLY A 251 20.99 2.38 20.94
CA GLY A 251 21.88 1.34 21.45
C GLY A 251 21.96 1.24 22.96
N ASP A 252 22.76 0.29 23.38
CA ASP A 252 23.22 0.10 24.75
C ASP A 252 24.70 -0.29 24.76
N ALA A 253 25.19 -0.81 25.89
CA ALA A 253 26.58 -1.23 26.04
C ALA A 253 26.98 -2.45 25.17
N THR A 254 26.01 -3.17 24.61
CA THR A 254 26.20 -4.46 23.93
C THR A 254 25.89 -4.40 22.44
N SER A 255 24.92 -3.59 22.03
CA SER A 255 24.54 -3.45 20.63
C SER A 255 24.00 -2.05 20.32
N SER A 256 24.17 -1.65 19.06
CA SER A 256 23.61 -0.41 18.51
C SER A 256 23.11 -0.65 17.09
N GLU A 257 22.06 0.05 16.72
CA GLU A 257 21.43 0.01 15.40
C GLU A 257 21.13 1.44 14.94
N THR A 258 21.20 1.68 13.63
CA THR A 258 20.87 2.98 13.04
C THR A 258 19.69 2.83 12.12
N ILE A 259 18.68 3.66 12.34
CA ILE A 259 17.42 3.67 11.62
C ILE A 259 17.35 4.97 10.82
N GLY A 260 17.19 4.86 9.50
CA GLY A 260 16.87 6.01 8.66
C GLY A 260 15.39 6.32 8.77
N THR A 261 15.04 7.48 9.31
CA THR A 261 13.64 7.87 9.56
C THR A 261 13.40 9.34 9.24
N THR A 262 12.16 9.74 8.97
CA THR A 262 11.84 11.15 8.81
C THR A 262 11.91 11.87 10.15
N GLY A 263 12.25 13.16 10.15
CA GLY A 263 12.38 13.93 11.39
C GLY A 263 11.10 13.98 12.22
N ASN A 264 9.94 13.97 11.56
CA ASN A 264 8.61 13.98 12.18
C ASN A 264 8.13 12.60 12.66
N HIS A 265 8.83 11.50 12.34
CA HIS A 265 8.34 10.15 12.65
C HIS A 265 8.32 9.92 14.16
N PRO A 266 7.19 9.51 14.75
CA PRO A 266 7.08 9.37 16.20
C PRO A 266 7.74 8.08 16.70
N PHE A 267 8.45 8.18 17.83
CA PHE A 267 8.97 7.07 18.61
C PHE A 267 8.41 7.13 20.03
N TRP A 268 8.09 5.99 20.64
CA TRP A 268 7.67 5.94 22.03
C TRP A 268 8.85 6.22 22.96
N SER A 269 8.80 7.35 23.67
CA SER A 269 9.75 7.69 24.72
C SER A 269 9.30 7.12 26.05
N GLU A 270 10.14 6.31 26.67
CA GLU A 270 9.90 5.80 28.02
C GLU A 270 10.16 6.86 29.09
N ASP A 271 11.00 7.86 28.79
CA ASP A 271 11.29 8.93 29.73
C ASP A 271 10.13 9.94 29.79
N ARG A 272 9.45 10.18 28.65
CA ARG A 272 8.31 11.12 28.56
C ARG A 272 6.94 10.45 28.63
N GLN A 273 6.87 9.13 28.40
CA GLN A 273 5.62 8.35 28.32
C GLN A 273 4.67 8.91 27.24
N GLU A 274 5.23 9.29 26.09
CA GLU A 274 4.49 9.78 24.93
C GLU A 274 5.25 9.46 23.63
N TYR A 275 4.55 9.57 22.51
CA TYR A 275 5.15 9.56 21.18
C TYR A 275 5.87 10.88 20.89
N VAL A 276 7.18 10.82 20.67
CA VAL A 276 8.06 11.97 20.43
C VAL A 276 8.61 11.89 19.02
N GLN A 277 8.60 13.02 18.29
CA GLN A 277 9.16 13.08 16.94
C GLN A 277 10.66 12.77 16.96
N ALA A 278 11.12 11.97 16.01
CA ALA A 278 12.49 11.47 15.95
C ALA A 278 13.54 12.59 16.06
N ALA A 279 13.36 13.71 15.35
CA ALA A 279 14.27 14.86 15.36
C ALA A 279 14.32 15.62 16.70
N THR A 280 13.39 15.35 17.62
CA THR A 280 13.25 16.05 18.91
C THR A 280 13.62 15.17 20.11
N LEU A 281 14.01 13.92 19.86
CA LEU A 281 14.56 13.03 20.87
C LEU A 281 15.91 13.56 21.37
N GLU A 282 16.14 13.45 22.68
CA GLU A 282 17.40 13.85 23.29
C GLU A 282 18.41 12.69 23.32
N ILE A 283 19.70 13.00 23.18
CA ILE A 283 20.75 11.99 23.36
C ILE A 283 20.68 11.44 24.80
N GLY A 284 20.62 10.11 24.91
CA GLY A 284 20.46 9.38 26.16
C GLY A 284 19.02 8.98 26.48
N GLU A 285 18.03 9.56 25.78
CA GLU A 285 16.60 9.28 25.97
C GLU A 285 16.28 7.81 25.66
N GLN A 286 15.41 7.20 26.46
CA GLN A 286 15.03 5.79 26.34
C GLN A 286 13.85 5.62 25.39
N VAL A 287 14.05 4.80 24.36
CA VAL A 287 12.99 4.38 23.44
C VAL A 287 12.66 2.89 23.63
N ARG A 288 11.38 2.55 23.47
CA ARG A 288 10.92 1.16 23.59
C ARG A 288 11.19 0.37 22.31
N THR A 289 11.72 -0.84 22.46
CA THR A 289 11.85 -1.82 21.37
C THR A 289 10.66 -2.77 21.36
N HIS A 290 10.42 -3.45 20.23
CA HIS A 290 9.35 -4.45 20.14
C HIS A 290 9.48 -5.58 21.18
N ALA A 291 10.71 -5.97 21.53
CA ALA A 291 10.96 -7.02 22.53
C ALA A 291 10.51 -6.63 23.95
N GLY A 292 10.05 -5.39 24.17
CA GLY A 292 9.66 -4.85 25.46
C GLY A 292 10.82 -4.25 26.25
N ASP A 293 12.06 -4.45 25.77
CA ASP A 293 13.26 -3.82 26.32
C ASP A 293 13.42 -2.39 25.79
N THR A 294 14.27 -1.60 26.45
CA THR A 294 14.57 -0.22 26.05
C THR A 294 15.97 -0.09 25.47
N LYS A 295 16.14 0.85 24.54
CA LYS A 295 17.45 1.29 24.02
C LYS A 295 17.56 2.80 24.22
N ARG A 296 18.79 3.32 24.26
CA ARG A 296 19.03 4.76 24.37
C ARG A 296 19.33 5.35 23.01
N VAL A 297 18.88 6.58 22.80
CA VAL A 297 19.34 7.40 21.68
C VAL A 297 20.82 7.72 21.89
N VAL A 298 21.65 7.33 20.92
CA VAL A 298 23.10 7.50 20.96
C VAL A 298 23.55 8.64 20.06
N ASP A 299 22.93 8.76 18.89
CA ASP A 299 23.27 9.77 17.90
C ASP A 299 22.06 10.13 17.02
N LEU A 300 22.09 11.33 16.46
CA LEU A 300 21.06 11.87 15.59
C LEU A 300 21.72 12.75 14.53
N LEU A 301 21.88 12.20 13.32
CA LEU A 301 22.59 12.88 12.23
C LEU A 301 21.66 13.11 11.04
N PRO A 302 21.68 14.30 10.40
CA PRO A 302 20.99 14.51 9.14
C PRO A 302 21.52 13.59 8.05
N ARG A 303 20.63 12.91 7.31
CA ARG A 303 20.98 12.13 6.14
C ARG A 303 20.88 13.02 4.88
N PRO A 304 21.98 13.22 4.12
CA PRO A 304 21.95 14.13 2.98
C PRO A 304 21.06 13.65 1.83
N GLY A 305 20.36 14.62 1.23
CA GLY A 305 19.62 14.44 -0.02
C GLY A 305 18.28 13.71 0.15
N PRO A 306 17.41 13.76 -0.89
CA PRO A 306 16.15 13.05 -0.85
C PRO A 306 16.38 11.54 -0.76
N GLN A 307 15.64 10.89 0.14
CA GLN A 307 15.66 9.44 0.31
C GLN A 307 14.26 8.89 0.02
N ALA A 308 14.20 7.69 -0.53
CA ALA A 308 12.95 6.92 -0.53
C ALA A 308 12.64 6.51 0.91
N VAL A 309 11.44 6.86 1.38
CA VAL A 309 10.96 6.49 2.70
C VAL A 309 9.62 5.77 2.58
N PHE A 310 9.37 4.89 3.54
CA PHE A 310 8.26 3.96 3.55
C PHE A 310 7.57 4.02 4.91
N ASN A 311 6.23 3.93 4.91
CA ASN A 311 5.45 3.81 6.13
C ASN A 311 4.39 2.71 5.95
N LEU A 312 3.91 2.16 7.06
CA LEU A 312 2.84 1.17 7.09
C LEU A 312 1.70 1.69 7.95
N GLU A 313 0.48 1.29 7.65
CA GLU A 313 -0.62 1.30 8.63
C GLU A 313 -0.88 -0.13 9.06
N VAL A 314 -1.03 -0.35 10.36
CA VAL A 314 -1.20 -1.70 10.92
C VAL A 314 -2.51 -1.76 11.71
N HIS A 315 -3.37 -2.71 11.35
CA HIS A 315 -4.71 -2.85 11.89
C HIS A 315 -4.73 -2.86 13.42
N GLY A 316 -5.38 -1.85 14.00
CA GLY A 316 -5.58 -1.65 15.43
C GLY A 316 -4.38 -1.01 16.15
N GLU A 317 -3.15 -1.11 15.64
CA GLU A 317 -1.99 -0.62 16.38
C GLU A 317 -1.65 0.85 16.05
N HIS A 318 -2.20 1.44 14.99
CA HIS A 318 -2.16 2.88 14.75
C HIS A 318 -3.53 3.47 15.10
N VAL A 319 -3.61 4.13 16.26
CA VAL A 319 -4.81 4.73 16.86
C VAL A 319 -4.66 6.23 17.02
#